data_AF-A0A8T4XR19-F1
#
_entry.id   AF-A0A8T4XR19-F1
#
_cell.length_a   1.000
_cell.length_b   1.000
_cell.length_c   1.000
_cell.angle_alpha   90.00
_cell.angle_beta   90.00
_cell.angle_gamma   90.00
#
_symmetry.space_group_name_H-M   'P 1'
#
loop_
_entity.id
_entity.type
_entity.pdbx_description
1 polymer ?
#
loop_
_entity_poly.entity_id
_entity_poly.type
_entity_poly.pdbx_seq_one_letter_code
_entity_poly.pdbx_strand_id
1 'polypeptide(L)' 'MNLEEGLRWLDQALVDLKTARHYSEDGNYYASAFFSQQAADKALKGLL' A
#
# COMPACT_ATOMS: atom_id res chain seq x y z
N MET A 1 12.92 10.52 -9.09
CA MET A 1 12.32 9.37 -9.81
C MET A 1 11.60 9.79 -11.10
N ASN A 2 11.38 8.88 -12.06
CA ASN A 2 10.54 9.12 -13.25
C ASN A 2 9.05 9.18 -12.84
N LEU A 3 8.27 10.12 -13.38
CA LEU A 3 6.83 10.27 -13.10
C LEU A 3 6.06 8.96 -13.29
N GLU A 4 6.33 8.22 -14.36
CA GLU A 4 5.67 6.94 -14.64
C GLU A 4 5.96 5.90 -13.56
N GLU A 5 7.20 5.84 -13.09
CA GLU A 5 7.60 4.92 -12.02
C GLU A 5 6.94 5.31 -10.69
N GLY A 6 6.82 6.60 -10.41
CA GLY A 6 6.14 7.11 -9.23
C GLY A 6 4.66 6.77 -9.19
N LEU A 7 3.97 6.96 -10.31
CA LEU A 7 2.57 6.57 -10.47
C LEU A 7 2.40 5.06 -10.30
N ARG A 8 3.31 4.25 -10.85
CA ARG A 8 3.28 2.79 -10.67
C ARG A 8 3.47 2.37 -9.19
N TRP A 9 4.30 3.07 -8.43
CA TRP A 9 4.45 2.82 -7.00
C TRP A 9 3.20 3.24 -6.22
N LEU A 10 2.61 4.38 -6.57
CA LEU A 10 1.36 4.86 -5.98
C LEU A 10 0.20 3.91 -6.24
N ASP A 11 0.06 3.38 -7.45
CA ASP A 11 -0.98 2.39 -7.79
C ASP A 11 -0.86 1.13 -6.91
N GLN A 12 0.36 0.62 -6.73
CA GLN A 12 0.59 -0.52 -5.84
C GLN A 12 0.29 -0.19 -4.38
N ALA A 13 0.62 1.03 -3.92
CA ALA A 13 0.29 1.47 -2.56
C ALA A 13 -1.23 1.49 -2.31
N LEU A 14 -2.01 1.92 -3.31
CA LEU A 14 -3.47 1.91 -3.23
C LEU A 14 -4.05 0.48 -3.20
N VAL A 15 -3.45 -0.45 -3.94
CA VAL A 15 -3.81 -1.87 -3.88
C VAL A 15 -3.55 -2.46 -2.49
N ASP A 16 -2.39 -2.17 -1.90
CA ASP A 16 -2.06 -2.62 -0.55
C ASP A 16 -3.02 -2.03 0.49
N LEU A 17 -3.35 -0.73 0.38
CA LEU A 17 -4.28 -0.08 1.30
C LEU A 17 -5.69 -0.69 1.23
N LYS A 18 -6.18 -0.97 0.01
CA LYS A 18 -7.46 -1.68 -0.17
C LYS A 18 -7.42 -3.08 0.46
N THR A 19 -6.30 -3.78 0.29
CA THR A 19 -6.08 -5.12 0.85
C THR A 19 -6.05 -5.08 2.38
N ALA A 20 -5.38 -4.08 2.97
CA ALA A 20 -5.33 -3.87 4.41
C ALA A 20 -6.73 -3.65 5.01
N ARG A 21 -7.58 -2.87 4.33
CA ARG A 21 -8.99 -2.68 4.73
C ARG A 21 -9.75 -4.00 4.74
N HIS A 22 -9.64 -4.78 3.65
CA HIS A 22 -10.34 -6.07 3.56
C HIS A 22 -9.94 -7.02 4.70
N TYR A 23 -8.64 -7.14 5.01
CA TYR A 23 -8.21 -7.95 6.14
C TYR A 23 -8.62 -7.42 7.50
N SER A 24 -8.77 -6.10 7.66
CA SER A 24 -9.29 -5.53 8.90
C SER A 24 -10.76 -5.89 9.10
N GLU A 25 -11.55 -5.88 8.03
CA GLU A 25 -12.97 -6.24 8.04
C GLU A 25 -13.16 -7.74 8.33
N ASP A 26 -12.25 -8.58 7.83
CA ASP A 26 -12.25 -10.04 8.06
C ASP A 26 -11.65 -10.46 9.42
N GLY A 27 -11.25 -9.51 10.26
CA GLY A 27 -10.63 -9.78 11.58
C GLY A 27 -9.19 -10.30 11.53
N ASN A 28 -8.57 -10.31 10.34
CA ASN A 28 -7.18 -10.69 10.15
C ASN A 28 -6.24 -9.48 10.37
N TYR A 29 -6.16 -9.05 11.62
CA TYR A 29 -5.49 -7.79 11.98
C TYR A 29 -3.99 -7.79 11.69
N TYR A 30 -3.29 -8.93 11.79
CA TYR A 30 -1.85 -8.97 11.47
C TYR A 30 -1.61 -8.73 9.97
N ALA A 31 -2.45 -9.32 9.11
CA ALA A 31 -2.36 -9.09 7.67
C ALA A 31 -2.73 -7.64 7.33
N SER A 32 -3.76 -7.10 7.98
CA SER A 32 -4.12 -5.68 7.83
C SER A 32 -2.96 -4.74 8.16
N ALA A 33 -2.27 -4.97 9.29
CA ALA A 33 -1.11 -4.18 9.68
C ALA A 33 0.05 -4.31 8.68
N PHE A 34 0.34 -5.53 8.21
CA PHE A 34 1.38 -5.78 7.21
C PHE A 34 1.11 -5.01 5.91
N PHE A 35 -0.10 -5.11 5.35
CA PHE A 35 -0.44 -4.40 4.12
C PHE A 35 -0.51 -2.87 4.32
N SER A 36 -0.84 -2.40 5.52
CA SER A 36 -0.78 -0.96 5.84
C SER A 36 0.66 -0.41 5.78
N GLN A 37 1.62 -1.15 6.34
CA GLN A 37 3.04 -0.79 6.25
C GLN A 37 3.54 -0.82 4.80
N GLN A 38 3.16 -1.86 4.03
CA GLN A 38 3.51 -1.97 2.62
C GLN A 38 2.95 -0.81 1.79
N ALA A 39 1.71 -0.39 2.05
CA ALA A 39 1.09 0.77 1.40
C ALA A 39 1.88 2.06 1.69
N ALA A 40 2.26 2.30 2.95
CA ALA A 40 3.04 3.47 3.33
C ALA A 40 4.42 3.50 2.66
N ASP A 41 5.14 2.37 2.67
CA ASP A 41 6.46 2.26 2.04
C ASP A 41 6.40 2.49 0.53
N LYS A 42 5.39 1.94 -0.15
CA LYS A 42 5.22 2.14 -1.60
C LYS A 42 4.79 3.56 -1.93
N ALA A 43 3.93 4.18 -1.12
CA ALA A 43 3.55 5.58 -1.30
C ALA A 43 4.78 6.50 -1.16
N LEU A 44 5.65 6.24 -0.19
CA LEU A 44 6.89 7.00 -0.01
C LEU A 44 7.86 6.79 -1.18
N LYS A 45 8.00 5.55 -1.68
CA LYS A 45 8.75 5.27 -2.92
C LYS A 45 8.19 6.04 -4.12
N GLY A 46 6.87 6.19 -4.20
CA GLY A 46 6.20 6.98 -5.23
C GLY A 46 6.40 8.50 -5.13
N LEU A 47 7.09 8.99 -4.09
CA LEU A 47 7.42 10.41 -3.92
C LEU A 47 8.91 10.73 -4.18
N LEU A 48 9.81 9.77 -3.93
CA LEU A 48 11.28 9.93 -3.99
C LEU A 48 11.82 9.52 -5.38
#